data_AF-A0A662S1P0-F1
#
_entry.id   AF-A0A662S1P0-F1
#
_cell.length_a   1.000
_cell.length_b   1.000
_cell.length_c   1.000
_cell.angle_alpha   90.00
_cell.angle_beta   90.00
_cell.angle_gamma   90.00
#
_symmetry.space_group_name_H-M   'P 1'
#
loop_
_entity.id
_entity.type
_entity.pdbx_description
1 polymer ?
#
loop_
_entity_poly.entity_id
_entity_poly.type
_entity_poly.pdbx_seq_one_letter_code
_entity_poly.pdbx_strand_id
1 'polypeptide(L)'
;MPTRTPSELIKRAARLLLFRSGMKPGIKGWELARSLGKDYLQVIRALDERLAELGLKVVAVSQDGEKISLSEGKDLKKATFLVVLRGPVSVQEARTSGWRIDDLAMLSVSLLYLLAKNGSASYREILDVLRSKFKGPRVEYVLDRMIRMGYLEQEDDRLKIGWRSKVEIDLNKLMGDFEA
;
A
#
# COMPACT_ATOMS: atom_id res chain seq x y z
N MET A 1 27.08 23.20 3.77
CA MET A 1 25.67 23.59 3.50
C MET A 1 24.94 22.36 3.00
N PRO A 2 23.76 21.98 3.52
CA PRO A 2 22.96 20.95 2.88
C PRO A 2 22.64 21.41 1.45
N THR A 3 23.10 20.63 0.47
CA THR A 3 22.89 20.91 -0.95
C THR A 3 21.40 20.94 -1.23
N ARG A 4 20.88 22.13 -1.57
CA ARG A 4 19.47 22.33 -1.89
C ARG A 4 19.13 21.41 -3.07
N THR A 5 18.30 20.42 -2.85
CA THR A 5 17.92 19.47 -3.90
C THR A 5 17.22 20.23 -5.04
N PRO A 6 17.62 20.04 -6.31
CA PRO A 6 17.03 20.74 -7.44
C PRO A 6 15.51 20.54 -7.51
N SER A 7 14.75 21.64 -7.62
CA SER A 7 13.28 21.57 -7.61
C SER A 7 12.70 20.72 -8.75
N GLU A 8 13.36 20.67 -9.90
CA GLU A 8 12.92 19.86 -11.05
C GLU A 8 13.03 18.35 -10.78
N LEU A 9 14.03 17.91 -10.01
CA LEU A 9 14.13 16.50 -9.59
C LEU A 9 13.02 16.12 -8.62
N ILE A 10 12.66 17.02 -7.70
CA ILE A 10 11.54 16.80 -6.77
C ILE A 10 10.21 16.69 -7.54
N LYS A 11 9.96 17.60 -8.49
CA LYS A 11 8.78 17.55 -9.37
C LYS A 11 8.75 16.25 -10.18
N ARG A 12 9.90 15.81 -10.70
CA ARG A 12 10.01 14.54 -11.43
C ARG A 12 9.72 13.34 -10.53
N ALA A 13 10.26 13.30 -9.31
CA ALA A 13 9.98 12.26 -8.34
C ALA A 13 8.50 12.19 -7.97
N ALA A 14 7.86 13.34 -7.76
CA ALA A 14 6.42 13.43 -7.52
C ALA A 14 5.62 12.82 -8.68
N ARG A 15 5.97 13.15 -9.93
CA ARG A 15 5.28 12.60 -11.10
C ARG A 15 5.41 11.09 -11.19
N LEU A 16 6.61 10.57 -10.92
CA LEU A 16 6.88 9.13 -10.94
C LEU A 16 6.08 8.39 -9.86
N LEU A 17 6.07 8.89 -8.63
CA LEU A 17 5.46 8.18 -7.50
C LEU A 17 3.94 8.39 -7.37
N LEU A 18 3.40 9.53 -7.80
CA LEU A 18 1.98 9.83 -7.68
C LEU A 18 1.17 9.38 -8.91
N PHE A 19 1.77 9.38 -10.10
CA PHE A 19 1.07 8.93 -11.30
C PHE A 19 1.41 7.48 -11.64
N ARG A 20 0.37 6.74 -11.97
CA ARG A 20 0.34 5.28 -11.97
C ARG A 20 1.00 4.66 -13.20
N SER A 21 1.76 3.58 -13.01
CA SER A 21 2.00 2.54 -14.02
C SER A 21 1.48 1.18 -13.52
N GLY A 22 0.22 0.86 -13.81
CA GLY A 22 -0.37 -0.46 -13.49
C GLY A 22 -1.12 -0.59 -12.15
N MET A 23 -1.66 -1.79 -11.86
CA MET A 23 -2.59 -1.99 -10.73
C MET A 23 -1.93 -1.92 -9.35
N LYS A 24 -0.71 -2.44 -9.21
CA LYS A 24 0.10 -2.43 -7.99
C LYS A 24 0.90 -1.11 -7.93
N PRO A 25 0.85 -0.36 -6.83
CA PRO A 25 1.54 0.93 -6.74
C PRO A 25 3.03 0.76 -6.51
N GLY A 26 3.77 1.83 -6.81
CA GLY A 26 5.16 2.01 -6.43
C GLY A 26 6.16 1.74 -7.54
N ILE A 27 7.40 2.19 -7.29
CA ILE A 27 8.52 2.16 -8.23
C ILE A 27 9.74 1.57 -7.54
N LYS A 28 10.51 0.74 -8.25
CA LYS A 28 11.73 0.16 -7.71
C LYS A 28 12.82 1.22 -7.51
N GLY A 29 13.57 1.11 -6.42
CA GLY A 29 14.64 2.06 -6.09
C GLY A 29 15.69 2.21 -7.20
N TRP A 30 16.00 1.14 -7.94
CA TRP A 30 16.90 1.21 -9.09
C TRP A 30 16.33 2.03 -10.26
N GLU A 31 15.01 2.04 -10.46
CA GLU A 31 14.35 2.87 -11.48
C GLU A 31 14.36 4.34 -11.07
N LEU A 32 14.12 4.63 -9.78
CA LEU A 32 14.28 5.97 -9.23
C LEU A 32 15.73 6.46 -9.37
N ALA A 33 16.71 5.62 -9.03
CA ALA A 33 18.13 5.96 -9.19
C ALA A 33 18.50 6.25 -10.65
N ARG A 34 17.96 5.48 -11.60
CA ARG A 34 18.16 5.70 -13.04
C ARG A 34 17.54 7.01 -13.51
N SER A 35 16.39 7.40 -12.97
CA SER A 35 15.62 8.57 -13.39
C SER A 35 16.05 9.87 -12.70
N LEU A 36 16.45 9.80 -11.43
CA LEU A 36 16.74 10.95 -10.56
C LEU A 36 18.24 11.12 -10.26
N GLY A 37 19.07 10.12 -10.58
CA GLY A 37 20.52 10.15 -10.38
C GLY A 37 21.00 9.45 -9.10
N LYS A 38 22.31 9.52 -8.85
CA LYS A 38 22.97 8.81 -7.73
C LYS A 38 22.41 9.22 -6.36
N ASP A 39 22.00 10.49 -6.22
CA ASP A 39 21.45 11.06 -4.99
C ASP A 39 19.93 10.99 -4.90
N TYR A 40 19.28 10.06 -5.61
CA TYR A 40 17.81 9.95 -5.63
C TYR A 40 17.18 9.90 -4.23
N LEU A 41 17.85 9.32 -3.23
CA LEU A 41 17.35 9.29 -1.85
C LEU A 41 17.21 10.69 -1.23
N GLN A 42 18.11 11.62 -1.54
CA GLN A 42 17.98 13.01 -1.11
C GLN A 42 16.74 13.66 -1.76
N VAL A 43 16.50 13.36 -3.04
CA VAL A 43 15.30 13.80 -3.77
C VAL A 43 14.03 13.22 -3.16
N ILE A 44 14.04 11.94 -2.79
CA ILE A 44 12.90 11.29 -2.15
C ILE A 44 12.60 11.88 -0.76
N ARG A 45 13.62 12.18 0.05
CA ARG A 45 13.42 12.83 1.36
C ARG A 45 12.87 14.25 1.20
N ALA A 46 13.43 15.03 0.29
CA ALA A 46 12.93 16.37 -0.01
C ALA A 46 11.49 16.35 -0.58
N LEU A 47 11.09 15.28 -1.28
CA LEU A 47 9.71 15.06 -1.68
C LEU A 47 8.82 14.70 -0.49
N ASP A 48 9.26 13.77 0.38
CA ASP A 48 8.50 13.33 1.56
C ASP A 48 8.18 14.50 2.50
N GLU A 49 9.13 15.42 2.72
CA GLU A 49 8.93 16.66 3.48
C GLU A 49 7.80 17.51 2.90
N ARG A 50 7.72 17.65 1.57
CA ARG A 50 6.63 18.41 0.91
C ARG A 50 5.30 17.67 0.95
N LEU A 51 5.33 16.34 0.80
CA LEU A 51 4.13 15.51 0.88
C LEU A 51 3.53 15.48 2.28
N ALA A 52 4.34 15.73 3.32
CA ALA A 52 3.90 15.84 4.70
C ALA A 52 2.79 16.87 4.88
N GLU A 53 2.92 18.04 4.23
CA GLU A 53 1.94 19.13 4.26
C GLU A 53 0.59 18.72 3.65
N LEU A 54 0.58 17.69 2.79
CA LEU A 54 -0.60 17.14 2.15
C LEU A 54 -1.16 15.90 2.86
N GLY A 55 -0.63 15.55 4.03
CA GLY A 55 -1.01 14.33 4.75
C GLY A 55 -0.55 13.04 4.05
N LEU A 56 0.49 13.12 3.22
CA LEU A 56 1.07 12.01 2.47
C LEU A 56 2.49 11.71 2.97
N LYS A 57 2.98 10.49 2.73
CA LYS A 57 4.36 10.10 3.00
C LYS A 57 4.89 9.13 1.97
N VAL A 58 6.18 9.21 1.67
CA VAL A 58 6.89 8.21 0.89
C VAL A 58 7.37 7.11 1.83
N VAL A 59 7.07 5.86 1.48
CA VAL A 59 7.60 4.68 2.17
C VAL A 59 8.39 3.83 1.19
N ALA A 60 9.48 3.24 1.68
CA ALA A 60 10.18 2.17 1.00
C ALA A 60 9.78 0.84 1.63
N VAL A 61 9.54 -0.18 0.81
CA VAL A 61 9.09 -1.49 1.29
C VAL A 61 9.87 -2.63 0.65
N SER A 62 10.08 -3.70 1.41
CA SER A 62 10.63 -4.96 0.90
C SER A 62 9.65 -5.63 -0.04
N GLN A 63 10.06 -6.74 -0.65
CA GLN A 63 9.16 -7.56 -1.48
C GLN A 63 7.98 -8.12 -0.67
N ASP A 64 8.20 -8.39 0.62
CA ASP A 64 7.20 -9.00 1.51
C ASP A 64 6.30 -7.97 2.22
N GLY A 65 6.50 -6.68 1.91
CA GLY A 65 5.71 -5.56 2.45
C GLY A 65 6.23 -4.95 3.76
N GLU A 66 7.45 -5.31 4.18
CA GLU A 66 8.06 -4.71 5.37
C GLU A 66 8.56 -3.30 5.06
N LYS A 67 8.26 -2.33 5.94
CA LYS A 67 8.71 -0.95 5.78
C LYS A 67 10.21 -0.86 6.06
N ILE A 68 10.95 -0.29 5.11
CA ILE A 68 12.39 -0.07 5.20
C ILE A 68 12.64 1.41 5.47
N SER A 69 13.52 1.71 6.44
CA SER A 69 13.92 3.07 6.76
C SER A 69 14.59 3.76 5.56
N LEU A 70 14.15 4.97 5.22
CA LEU A 70 14.76 5.79 4.17
C LEU A 70 16.15 6.33 4.56
N SER A 71 16.46 6.40 5.86
CA SER A 71 17.73 6.88 6.40
C SER A 71 18.76 5.76 6.58
N GLU A 72 18.30 4.60 7.05
CA GLU A 72 19.16 3.52 7.56
C GLU A 72 19.04 2.22 6.75
N GLY A 73 18.12 2.18 5.79
CA GLY A 73 17.83 0.99 4.99
C GLY A 73 19.02 0.52 4.15
N LYS A 74 19.43 -0.73 4.35
CA LYS A 74 20.33 -1.43 3.43
C LYS A 74 19.55 -1.82 2.16
N ASP A 75 20.20 -1.74 1.01
CA ASP A 75 19.68 -2.19 -0.28
C ASP A 75 18.37 -1.50 -0.75
N LEU A 76 18.21 -0.21 -0.43
CA LEU A 76 17.08 0.61 -0.90
C LEU A 76 16.90 0.61 -2.42
N LYS A 77 17.92 0.24 -3.20
CA LYS A 77 17.74 0.05 -4.65
C LYS A 77 16.75 -1.06 -4.99
N LYS A 78 16.66 -2.13 -4.19
CA LYS A 78 15.71 -3.23 -4.42
C LYS A 78 14.31 -2.99 -3.85
N ALA A 79 14.21 -2.05 -2.91
CA ALA A 79 12.95 -1.67 -2.30
C ALA A 79 11.97 -1.09 -3.33
N THR A 80 10.68 -1.27 -3.06
CA THR A 80 9.60 -0.58 -3.78
C THR A 80 9.25 0.70 -3.02
N PHE A 81 9.27 1.84 -3.69
CA PHE A 81 8.89 3.14 -3.13
C PHE A 81 7.47 3.47 -3.56
N LEU A 82 6.63 3.90 -2.63
CA LEU A 82 5.26 4.32 -2.90
C LEU A 82 4.85 5.44 -1.96
N VAL A 83 3.84 6.20 -2.37
CA VAL A 83 3.20 7.22 -1.53
C VAL A 83 2.00 6.60 -0.84
N VAL A 84 1.90 6.81 0.47
CA VAL A 84 0.76 6.40 1.28
C VAL A 84 0.24 7.56 2.10
N LEU A 85 -0.98 7.42 2.61
CA LEU A 85 -1.59 8.39 3.52
C LEU A 85 -0.91 8.32 4.89
N ARG A 86 -0.77 9.48 5.56
CA ARG A 86 -0.23 9.57 6.92
C ARG A 86 -1.26 9.18 7.99
N GLY A 87 -2.54 9.34 7.69
CA GLY A 87 -3.64 9.10 8.62
C GLY A 87 -4.85 8.45 7.96
N PRO A 88 -5.92 8.21 8.74
CA PRO A 88 -7.16 7.66 8.21
C PRO A 88 -7.80 8.63 7.21
N VAL A 89 -8.50 8.07 6.23
CA VAL A 89 -9.35 8.85 5.32
C VAL A 89 -10.79 8.82 5.78
N SER A 90 -11.47 9.94 5.59
CA SER A 90 -12.92 9.99 5.75
C SER A 90 -13.62 9.13 4.71
N VAL A 91 -14.86 8.74 5.01
CA VAL A 91 -15.72 8.00 4.07
C VAL A 91 -15.92 8.79 2.77
N GLN A 92 -16.02 10.13 2.87
CA GLN A 92 -16.21 10.99 1.70
C GLN A 92 -14.97 11.04 0.81
N GLU A 93 -13.77 11.12 1.39
CA GLU A 93 -12.52 11.07 0.64
C GLU A 93 -12.36 9.73 -0.07
N ALA A 94 -12.58 8.62 0.64
CA ALA A 94 -12.50 7.28 0.07
C ALA A 94 -13.42 7.12 -1.16
N ARG A 95 -14.69 7.56 -1.04
CA ARG A 95 -15.64 7.54 -2.15
C ARG A 95 -15.16 8.36 -3.36
N THR A 96 -14.65 9.55 -3.10
CA THR A 96 -14.20 10.47 -4.15
C THR A 96 -12.90 9.97 -4.80
N SER A 97 -12.09 9.19 -4.08
CA SER A 97 -10.89 8.52 -4.60
C SER A 97 -11.18 7.19 -5.34
N GLY A 98 -12.45 6.91 -5.68
CA GLY A 98 -12.85 5.75 -6.48
C GLY A 98 -12.99 4.45 -5.70
N TRP A 99 -13.05 4.51 -4.36
CA TRP A 99 -13.39 3.37 -3.53
C TRP A 99 -14.90 3.28 -3.29
N ARG A 100 -15.42 2.06 -3.26
CA ARG A 100 -16.76 1.79 -2.74
C ARG A 100 -16.64 1.37 -1.29
N ILE A 101 -17.60 1.81 -0.47
CA ILE A 101 -17.66 1.42 0.95
C ILE A 101 -17.76 -0.11 1.07
N ASP A 102 -18.57 -0.75 0.22
CA ASP A 102 -18.72 -2.22 0.23
C ASP A 102 -17.40 -2.93 -0.12
N ASP A 103 -16.62 -2.41 -1.07
CA ASP A 103 -15.33 -2.99 -1.48
C ASP A 103 -14.32 -2.91 -0.31
N LEU A 104 -14.33 -1.81 0.45
CA LEU A 104 -13.51 -1.64 1.66
C LEU A 104 -13.98 -2.56 2.79
N ALA A 105 -15.29 -2.68 3.00
CA ALA A 105 -15.86 -3.58 4.00
C ALA A 105 -15.51 -5.05 3.71
N MET A 106 -15.58 -5.48 2.45
CA MET A 106 -15.16 -6.81 2.02
C MET A 106 -13.67 -7.04 2.27
N LEU A 107 -12.81 -6.06 1.95
CA LEU A 107 -11.38 -6.16 2.27
C LEU A 107 -11.15 -6.28 3.79
N SER A 108 -11.80 -5.46 4.61
CA SER A 108 -11.69 -5.52 6.07
C SER A 108 -12.11 -6.88 6.61
N VAL A 109 -13.23 -7.44 6.15
CA VAL A 109 -13.69 -8.79 6.55
C VAL A 109 -12.67 -9.86 6.15
N SER A 110 -12.13 -9.81 4.93
CA SER A 110 -11.12 -10.76 4.48
C SER A 110 -9.85 -10.69 5.32
N LEU A 111 -9.36 -9.49 5.63
CA LEU A 111 -8.16 -9.31 6.46
C LEU A 111 -8.38 -9.79 7.89
N LEU A 112 -9.53 -9.46 8.51
CA LEU A 112 -9.89 -9.93 9.84
C LEU A 112 -9.99 -11.46 9.89
N TYR A 113 -10.60 -12.07 8.88
CA TYR A 113 -10.70 -13.53 8.80
C TYR A 113 -9.32 -14.18 8.69
N LEU A 114 -8.43 -13.63 7.85
CA LEU A 114 -7.06 -14.09 7.72
C LEU A 114 -6.28 -13.96 9.04
N LEU A 115 -6.38 -12.82 9.72
CA LEU A 115 -5.74 -12.60 11.02
C LEU A 115 -6.22 -13.63 12.06
N ALA A 116 -7.53 -13.90 12.11
CA ALA A 116 -8.11 -14.91 12.98
C ALA A 116 -7.69 -16.36 12.62
N LYS A 117 -7.17 -16.59 11.41
CA LYS A 117 -6.71 -17.90 10.90
C LYS A 117 -5.19 -17.96 10.75
N ASN A 118 -4.44 -17.30 11.62
CA ASN A 118 -2.97 -17.29 11.62
C ASN A 118 -2.37 -16.81 10.27
N GLY A 119 -3.04 -15.87 9.61
CA GLY A 119 -2.57 -15.18 8.41
C GLY A 119 -2.88 -15.87 7.08
N SER A 120 -3.58 -17.02 7.05
CA SER A 120 -3.89 -17.71 5.80
C SER A 120 -5.16 -18.56 5.84
N ALA A 121 -5.93 -18.57 4.75
CA ALA A 121 -7.10 -19.45 4.54
C ALA A 121 -7.27 -19.79 3.04
N SER A 122 -8.09 -20.77 2.69
CA SER A 122 -8.37 -21.05 1.27
C SER A 122 -9.19 -19.92 0.61
N TYR A 123 -9.07 -19.78 -0.71
CA TYR A 123 -9.87 -18.84 -1.50
C TYR A 123 -11.37 -19.09 -1.28
N ARG A 124 -11.77 -20.37 -1.29
CA ARG A 124 -13.16 -20.78 -1.10
C ARG A 124 -13.70 -20.40 0.27
N GLU A 125 -12.94 -20.61 1.34
CA GLU A 125 -13.36 -20.22 2.69
C GLU A 125 -13.63 -18.72 2.80
N ILE A 126 -12.73 -17.88 2.27
CA ILE A 126 -12.91 -16.42 2.30
C ILE A 126 -14.11 -16.01 1.45
N LEU A 127 -14.26 -16.61 0.26
CA LEU A 127 -15.41 -16.35 -0.60
C LEU A 127 -16.74 -16.68 0.08
N ASP A 128 -16.82 -17.83 0.78
CA ASP A 128 -18.03 -18.25 1.49
C ASP A 128 -18.33 -17.32 2.68
N VAL A 129 -17.30 -16.90 3.43
CA VAL A 129 -17.44 -15.89 4.50
C VAL A 129 -17.97 -14.58 3.95
N LEU A 130 -17.45 -14.10 2.82
CA LEU A 130 -17.93 -12.86 2.20
C LEU A 130 -19.36 -13.01 1.68
N ARG A 131 -19.69 -14.11 1.00
CA ARG A 131 -21.06 -14.38 0.50
C ARG A 131 -22.10 -14.48 1.63
N SER A 132 -21.69 -14.91 2.83
CA SER A 132 -22.58 -14.93 4.00
C SER A 132 -22.96 -13.52 4.49
N LYS A 133 -22.14 -12.50 4.18
CA LYS A 133 -22.31 -11.11 4.66
C LYS A 133 -22.75 -10.14 3.56
N PHE A 134 -22.36 -10.40 2.31
CA PHE A 134 -22.58 -9.52 1.17
C PHE A 134 -23.36 -10.24 0.07
N LYS A 135 -24.27 -9.53 -0.60
CA LYS A 135 -25.13 -10.09 -1.65
C LYS A 135 -24.58 -9.82 -3.06
N GLY A 136 -24.78 -10.78 -3.96
CA GLY A 136 -24.65 -10.61 -5.41
C GLY A 136 -23.32 -11.07 -6.01
N PRO A 137 -23.23 -11.15 -7.36
CA PRO A 137 -22.08 -11.70 -8.10
C PRO A 137 -20.82 -10.80 -8.06
N ARG A 138 -20.83 -9.73 -7.24
CA ARG A 138 -19.74 -8.77 -7.12
C ARG A 138 -18.68 -9.25 -6.12
N VAL A 139 -19.01 -10.20 -5.24
CA VAL A 139 -18.11 -10.64 -4.17
C VAL A 139 -16.81 -11.21 -4.76
N GLU A 140 -16.93 -12.09 -5.76
CA GLU A 140 -15.82 -12.69 -6.49
C GLU A 140 -15.00 -11.62 -7.20
N TYR A 141 -15.68 -10.71 -7.90
CA TYR A 141 -15.02 -9.60 -8.59
C TYR A 141 -14.19 -8.73 -7.64
N VAL A 142 -14.71 -8.44 -6.43
CA VAL A 142 -14.00 -7.64 -5.43
C VAL A 142 -12.83 -8.43 -4.85
N LEU A 143 -13.01 -9.72 -4.54
CA LEU A 143 -11.93 -10.57 -4.05
C LEU A 143 -10.78 -10.63 -5.06
N ASP A 144 -11.07 -10.90 -6.33
CA ASP A 144 -10.10 -10.93 -7.43
C ASP A 144 -9.45 -9.56 -7.66
N ARG A 145 -10.21 -8.47 -7.48
CA ARG A 145 -9.67 -7.11 -7.53
C ARG A 145 -8.68 -6.88 -6.39
N MET A 146 -8.97 -7.31 -5.15
CA MET A 146 -8.07 -7.14 -4.00
C MET A 146 -6.76 -7.92 -4.18
N ILE A 147 -6.83 -9.12 -4.77
CA ILE A 147 -5.65 -9.92 -5.13
C ILE A 147 -4.80 -9.17 -6.16
N ARG A 148 -5.40 -8.73 -7.26
CA ARG A 148 -4.69 -7.99 -8.33
C ARG A 148 -4.09 -6.67 -7.84
N MET A 149 -4.74 -5.99 -6.91
CA MET A 149 -4.26 -4.75 -6.30
C MET A 149 -3.17 -4.96 -5.24
N GLY A 150 -2.90 -6.20 -4.84
CA GLY A 150 -1.85 -6.57 -3.88
C GLY A 150 -2.27 -6.46 -2.40
N TYR A 151 -3.56 -6.25 -2.11
CA TYR A 151 -4.06 -6.26 -0.73
C TYR A 151 -4.18 -7.69 -0.18
N LEU A 152 -4.44 -8.64 -1.08
CA LEU A 152 -4.39 -10.07 -0.81
C LEU A 152 -3.35 -10.69 -1.75
N GLU A 153 -2.73 -11.77 -1.30
CA GLU A 153 -1.83 -12.58 -2.10
C GLU A 153 -2.40 -13.99 -2.19
N GLN A 154 -2.32 -14.57 -3.39
CA GLN A 154 -2.76 -15.93 -3.65
C GLN A 154 -1.55 -16.80 -3.96
N GLU A 155 -1.37 -17.85 -3.18
CA GLU A 155 -0.42 -18.94 -3.40
C GLU A 155 -1.24 -20.23 -3.51
N ASP A 156 -1.28 -20.81 -4.71
CA ASP A 156 -2.16 -21.92 -5.05
C ASP A 156 -3.63 -21.61 -4.72
N ASP A 157 -4.27 -22.40 -3.84
CA ASP A 157 -5.63 -22.17 -3.36
C ASP A 157 -5.67 -21.32 -2.06
N ARG A 158 -4.52 -20.89 -1.53
CA ARG A 158 -4.46 -20.16 -0.26
C ARG A 158 -4.31 -18.68 -0.49
N LEU A 159 -5.11 -17.92 0.25
CA LEU A 159 -4.97 -16.48 0.39
C LEU A 159 -4.19 -16.14 1.66
N LYS A 160 -3.40 -15.07 1.54
CA LYS A 160 -2.62 -14.44 2.60
C LYS A 160 -2.82 -12.93 2.57
N ILE A 161 -2.44 -12.26 3.66
CA ILE A 161 -2.38 -10.80 3.73
C ILE A 161 -1.30 -10.32 2.77
N GLY A 162 -1.71 -9.58 1.74
CA GLY A 162 -0.79 -9.07 0.73
C GLY A 162 0.08 -7.93 1.24
N TRP A 163 1.24 -7.74 0.61
CA TRP A 163 2.21 -6.71 0.99
C TRP A 163 1.58 -5.31 1.12
N ARG A 164 0.61 -4.97 0.27
CA ARG A 164 -0.01 -3.64 0.26
C ARG A 164 -0.84 -3.39 1.52
N SER A 165 -1.52 -4.41 2.02
CA SER A 165 -2.27 -4.32 3.28
C SER A 165 -1.32 -4.06 4.45
N LYS A 166 -0.17 -4.73 4.52
CA LYS A 166 0.85 -4.50 5.56
C LYS A 166 1.41 -3.07 5.56
N VAL A 167 1.35 -2.40 4.40
CA VAL A 167 1.92 -1.07 4.21
C VAL A 167 0.89 0.03 4.47
N GLU A 168 -0.29 -0.08 3.88
CA GLU A 168 -1.33 0.96 3.86
C GLU A 168 -2.33 0.85 5.03
N ILE A 169 -2.48 -0.33 5.65
CA ILE A 169 -3.48 -0.58 6.68
C ILE A 169 -2.78 -0.84 8.02
N ASP A 170 -3.29 -0.19 9.06
CA ASP A 170 -2.93 -0.50 10.44
C ASP A 170 -3.70 -1.76 10.88
N LEU A 171 -3.06 -2.92 10.74
CA LEU A 171 -3.68 -4.21 11.03
C LEU A 171 -4.00 -4.40 12.51
N ASN A 172 -3.23 -3.77 13.41
CA ASN A 172 -3.47 -3.82 14.85
C ASN A 172 -4.76 -3.06 15.18
N LYS A 173 -4.89 -1.82 14.69
CA LYS A 173 -6.14 -1.06 14.84
C LYS A 173 -7.33 -1.75 14.21
N LEU A 174 -7.14 -2.46 13.09
CA LEU A 174 -8.20 -3.23 12.46
C LEU A 174 -8.71 -4.36 13.37
N MET A 175 -7.83 -5.02 14.14
CA MET A 175 -8.22 -6.04 15.12
C MET A 175 -8.92 -5.48 16.36
N GLY A 176 -8.95 -4.16 16.52
CA GLY A 176 -9.45 -3.51 17.73
C GLY A 176 -8.39 -3.37 18.82
N ASP A 177 -7.12 -3.59 18.50
CA ASP A 177 -6.00 -3.24 19.38
C ASP A 177 -5.79 -1.73 19.31
N PHE A 178 -6.63 -1.01 20.06
CA PHE A 178 -6.39 0.38 20.42
C PHE A 178 -5.44 0.34 21.63
N GLU A 179 -4.14 0.55 21.42
CA GLU A 179 -3.25 0.84 22.56
C GLU A 179 -3.88 2.01 23.36
N ALA A 180 -4.10 1.76 24.66
CA ALA A 180 -4.71 2.68 25.62
C ALA A 180 -3.74 3.78 26.07
#